data_AF-B7G410-F1
#
_entry.id   AF-B7G410-F1
#
_cell.length_a   1.000
_cell.length_b   1.000
_cell.length_c   1.000
_cell.angle_alpha   90.00
_cell.angle_beta   90.00
_cell.angle_gamma   90.00
#
_symmetry.space_group_name_H-M   'P 1'
#
loop_
_entity.id
_entity.type
_entity.pdbx_description
1 polymer ?
#
loop_
_entity_poly.entity_id
_entity_poly.type
_entity_poly.pdbx_seq_one_letter_code
_entity_poly.pdbx_strand_id
1 'polypeptide(L)'
;MSRIPLELQAIFVASNKGEEVHKPPSNRAAFKVFKSIFGGFGRRKRSTENKRENLKRIASQSSFATVSTLGVDDFSGSSHNENNECAPVTPHEHLEVLLKARGYCTERYSVLQTAFFNRPTPLQLASYDTKLIQLIKSQDEQKVREILASGISPNACNIHGESLIHKACRLGYHRLVRAFTDFGADLAISDAQGRTLLHDTCWGARPSFQTFSLIVDRQPELLFLADCRGACPLEYVRKDHYVFWIEYLDQIADKYWPSTQSTPKLSYLVKQEPHSRQIGEPGNALSLELAAMVASGRLSPEEATYLAKGDEEDSVSGEEDSLSDDDESTWNEEDNEDDELLADLCGIHSLSSIPV
;
A
#
# COMPACT_ATOMS: atom_id res chain seq x y z
N MET A 1 11.31 34.13 -32.06
CA MET A 1 12.39 33.12 -31.91
C MET A 1 11.90 32.08 -30.90
N SER A 2 11.58 30.88 -31.37
CA SER A 2 11.08 29.76 -30.57
C SER A 2 12.18 29.23 -29.65
N ARG A 3 11.99 29.36 -28.32
CA ARG A 3 12.87 28.72 -27.34
C ARG A 3 12.55 27.22 -27.31
N ILE A 4 13.61 26.41 -27.38
CA ILE A 4 13.53 24.96 -27.24
C ILE A 4 13.10 24.65 -25.79
N PRO A 5 12.12 23.75 -25.56
CA PRO A 5 11.70 23.31 -24.23
C PRO A 5 12.88 22.85 -23.36
N LEU A 6 12.85 23.17 -22.06
CA LEU A 6 13.92 22.89 -21.10
C LEU A 6 14.31 21.40 -21.06
N GLU A 7 13.35 20.49 -21.21
CA GLU A 7 13.65 19.05 -21.21
C GLU A 7 14.49 18.63 -22.43
N LEU A 8 14.30 19.31 -23.57
CA LEU A 8 15.08 19.06 -24.79
C LEU A 8 16.46 19.73 -24.76
N GLN A 9 16.62 20.81 -23.99
CA GLN A 9 17.93 21.42 -23.75
C GLN A 9 18.83 20.51 -22.91
N ALA A 10 18.28 19.87 -21.87
CA ALA A 10 19.02 18.93 -21.03
C ALA A 10 19.52 17.70 -21.82
N ILE A 11 18.70 17.19 -22.74
CA ILE A 11 19.09 16.08 -23.63
C ILE A 11 20.22 16.50 -24.59
N PHE A 12 20.19 17.76 -25.05
CA PHE A 12 21.21 18.30 -25.94
C PHE A 12 22.57 18.46 -25.22
N VAL A 13 22.56 18.98 -23.99
CA VAL A 13 23.77 19.13 -23.15
C VAL A 13 24.35 17.77 -22.75
N ALA A 14 23.50 16.81 -22.38
CA ALA A 14 23.92 15.46 -22.03
C ALA A 14 24.52 14.68 -23.22
N SER A 15 23.99 14.90 -24.43
CA SER A 15 24.49 14.22 -25.64
C SER A 15 25.89 14.67 -26.07
N ASN A 16 26.32 15.87 -25.69
CA ASN A 16 27.61 16.45 -26.07
C ASN A 16 28.63 16.47 -24.93
N LYS A 17 28.37 15.74 -23.82
CA LYS A 17 29.25 15.69 -22.64
C LYS A 17 29.61 17.07 -22.07
N GLY A 18 28.69 18.03 -22.13
CA GLY A 18 28.88 19.36 -21.53
C GLY A 18 29.64 20.39 -22.37
N GLU A 19 29.92 20.16 -23.66
CA GLU A 19 30.42 21.22 -24.55
C GLU A 19 29.31 21.89 -25.35
N GLU A 20 29.29 23.22 -25.37
CA GLU A 20 28.42 24.02 -26.25
C GLU A 20 28.94 23.96 -27.69
N VAL A 21 28.19 23.28 -28.57
CA VAL A 21 28.55 23.14 -29.99
C VAL A 21 27.39 23.62 -30.87
N HIS A 22 27.66 24.61 -31.73
CA HIS A 22 26.70 25.27 -32.65
C HIS A 22 26.22 24.42 -33.84
N LYS A 23 26.23 23.08 -33.77
CA LYS A 23 25.69 22.22 -34.84
C LYS A 23 24.88 21.06 -34.25
N PRO A 24 23.73 20.72 -34.85
CA PRO A 24 22.91 19.61 -34.38
C PRO A 24 23.68 18.27 -34.51
N PRO A 25 23.60 17.38 -33.52
CA PRO A 25 24.31 16.11 -33.53
C PRO A 25 23.82 15.21 -34.68
N SER A 26 24.70 14.35 -35.19
CA SER A 26 24.33 13.41 -36.26
C SER A 26 23.19 12.49 -35.82
N ASN A 27 22.25 12.20 -36.75
CA ASN A 27 21.05 11.38 -36.52
C ASN A 27 21.35 10.04 -35.82
N ARG A 28 22.55 9.48 -36.01
CA ARG A 28 22.95 8.18 -35.46
C ARG A 28 23.30 8.22 -33.96
N ALA A 29 23.79 9.35 -33.45
CA ALA A 29 24.12 9.53 -32.03
C ALA A 29 22.85 9.80 -31.21
N ALA A 30 21.99 10.71 -31.70
CA ALA A 30 20.69 11.00 -31.10
C ALA A 30 19.79 9.75 -31.02
N PHE A 31 19.80 8.91 -32.06
CA PHE A 31 19.01 7.67 -32.08
C PHE A 31 19.51 6.60 -31.10
N LYS A 32 20.82 6.54 -30.81
CA LYS A 32 21.38 5.62 -29.80
C LYS A 32 20.98 6.03 -28.39
N VAL A 33 21.05 7.33 -28.08
CA VAL A 33 20.64 7.88 -26.77
C VAL A 33 19.12 7.72 -26.60
N PHE A 34 18.33 8.03 -27.63
CA PHE A 34 16.87 7.83 -27.61
C PHE A 34 16.48 6.36 -27.42
N LYS A 35 17.17 5.41 -28.06
CA LYS A 35 16.93 3.97 -27.87
C LYS A 35 17.36 3.48 -26.48
N SER A 36 18.39 4.07 -25.88
CA SER A 36 18.81 3.76 -24.51
C SER A 36 17.83 4.26 -23.45
N ILE A 37 17.17 5.39 -23.70
CA ILE A 37 16.26 6.04 -22.73
C ILE A 37 14.80 5.58 -22.92
N PHE A 38 14.36 5.33 -24.17
CA PHE A 38 12.96 5.05 -24.50
C PHE A 38 12.72 3.72 -25.23
N GLY A 39 13.75 2.91 -25.47
CA GLY A 39 13.69 1.69 -26.29
C GLY A 39 12.99 0.47 -25.68
N GLY A 40 12.12 0.65 -24.67
CA GLY A 40 11.30 -0.41 -24.08
C GLY A 40 9.92 -0.61 -24.75
N PHE A 41 9.52 0.23 -25.71
CA PHE A 41 8.21 0.15 -26.34
C PHE A 41 8.32 -0.13 -27.85
N GLY A 42 8.10 -1.39 -28.24
CA GLY A 42 8.10 -1.80 -29.64
C GLY A 42 7.63 -3.23 -29.88
N ARG A 43 6.32 -3.40 -30.03
CA ARG A 43 5.59 -4.42 -30.80
C ARG A 43 6.38 -5.67 -31.27
N ARG A 44 6.06 -6.84 -30.69
CA ARG A 44 6.24 -8.14 -31.37
C ARG A 44 4.90 -8.58 -31.98
N LYS A 45 4.83 -8.61 -33.31
CA LYS A 45 3.79 -9.35 -34.07
C LYS A 45 4.01 -10.86 -33.87
N ARG A 46 2.90 -11.59 -33.77
CA ARG A 46 2.78 -13.03 -33.49
C ARG A 46 3.52 -13.91 -34.52
N SER A 47 4.08 -15.02 -34.04
CA SER A 47 4.23 -16.27 -34.78
C SER A 47 3.46 -17.34 -34.00
N THR A 48 2.43 -17.90 -34.63
CA THR A 48 1.61 -19.02 -34.18
C THR A 48 2.10 -20.28 -34.87
N GLU A 49 3.17 -20.87 -34.36
CA GLU A 49 3.55 -22.25 -34.66
C GLU A 49 4.56 -22.69 -33.59
N ASN A 50 4.51 -23.95 -33.15
CA ASN A 50 5.38 -24.60 -32.15
C ASN A 50 4.94 -24.62 -30.67
N LYS A 51 3.68 -24.31 -30.32
CA LYS A 51 3.17 -24.56 -28.95
C LYS A 51 2.40 -25.87 -28.76
N ARG A 52 2.44 -26.79 -29.72
CA ARG A 52 1.75 -28.09 -29.65
C ARG A 52 2.64 -29.31 -29.36
N GLU A 53 3.97 -29.16 -29.32
CA GLU A 53 4.86 -30.31 -29.08
C GLU A 53 5.47 -30.38 -27.68
N ASN A 54 5.43 -29.31 -26.88
CA ASN A 54 6.00 -29.33 -25.51
C ASN A 54 4.99 -29.60 -24.39
N LEU A 55 3.69 -29.74 -24.69
CA LEU A 55 2.67 -30.15 -23.70
C LEU A 55 2.46 -31.68 -23.62
N LYS A 56 3.10 -32.47 -24.48
CA LYS A 56 3.01 -33.95 -24.45
C LYS A 56 4.12 -34.64 -23.64
N ARG A 57 5.11 -33.90 -23.12
CA ARG A 57 6.22 -34.47 -22.33
C ARG A 57 6.10 -34.30 -20.82
N ILE A 58 5.13 -33.52 -20.33
CA ILE A 58 4.91 -33.32 -18.88
C ILE A 58 3.74 -34.19 -18.37
N ALA A 59 2.99 -34.83 -19.26
CA ALA A 59 1.89 -35.75 -18.92
C ALA A 59 2.33 -37.22 -18.72
N SER A 60 3.63 -37.51 -18.63
CA SER A 60 4.16 -38.88 -18.44
C SER A 60 4.62 -39.18 -17.01
N GLN A 61 4.28 -38.35 -16.02
CA GLN A 61 4.58 -38.60 -14.60
C GLN A 61 3.41 -38.22 -13.69
N SER A 62 2.27 -38.88 -13.85
CA SER A 62 1.37 -39.12 -12.73
C SER A 62 0.45 -40.29 -13.09
N SER A 63 0.71 -41.42 -12.44
CA SER A 63 -0.11 -42.61 -12.47
C SER A 63 -1.45 -42.37 -11.77
N PHE A 64 -2.56 -42.44 -12.50
CA PHE A 64 -3.77 -43.10 -12.00
C PHE A 64 -4.57 -43.69 -13.15
N ALA A 65 -5.10 -44.87 -12.91
CA ALA A 65 -5.52 -45.83 -13.92
C ALA A 65 -6.84 -45.50 -14.62
N THR A 66 -6.93 -46.08 -15.81
CA THR A 66 -8.01 -46.13 -16.80
C THR A 66 -9.36 -46.66 -16.31
N VAL A 67 -10.47 -46.11 -16.83
CA VAL A 67 -11.59 -46.90 -17.35
C VAL A 67 -11.99 -46.37 -18.73
N SER A 68 -12.19 -47.32 -19.63
CA SER A 68 -12.19 -47.20 -21.08
C SER A 68 -13.51 -46.70 -21.69
N THR A 69 -13.32 -46.13 -22.87
CA THR A 69 -14.25 -45.73 -23.92
C THR A 69 -15.17 -46.83 -24.47
N LEU A 70 -16.44 -46.48 -24.70
CA LEU A 70 -17.35 -46.94 -25.77
C LEU A 70 -18.32 -45.78 -26.00
N GLY A 71 -18.77 -45.33 -27.17
CA GLY A 71 -18.58 -45.64 -28.58
C GLY A 71 -19.31 -44.50 -29.31
N VAL A 72 -18.86 -44.15 -30.50
CA VAL A 72 -19.46 -43.09 -31.33
C VAL A 72 -20.70 -43.66 -31.99
N ASP A 73 -21.82 -42.94 -31.97
CA ASP A 73 -22.85 -43.03 -33.01
C ASP A 73 -23.57 -41.67 -33.18
N ASP A 74 -23.54 -41.20 -34.43
CA ASP A 74 -24.29 -40.08 -35.01
C ASP A 74 -25.79 -40.44 -35.05
N PHE A 75 -26.70 -39.56 -34.60
CA PHE A 75 -28.05 -39.49 -35.16
C PHE A 75 -28.74 -38.15 -34.84
N SER A 76 -29.27 -37.53 -35.90
CA SER A 76 -30.12 -36.36 -35.87
C SER A 76 -31.48 -36.65 -35.21
N GLY A 77 -31.94 -35.76 -34.33
CA GLY A 77 -33.27 -35.87 -33.75
C GLY A 77 -33.52 -34.89 -32.61
N SER A 78 -34.27 -33.83 -32.91
CA SER A 78 -34.90 -32.94 -31.92
C SER A 78 -35.62 -33.75 -30.84
N SER A 79 -35.17 -33.65 -29.60
CA SER A 79 -35.97 -34.02 -28.42
C SER A 79 -35.56 -33.15 -27.25
N HIS A 80 -36.58 -32.61 -26.58
CA HIS A 80 -36.47 -31.77 -25.39
C HIS A 80 -35.53 -32.38 -24.35
N ASN A 81 -34.48 -31.65 -23.99
CA ASN A 81 -33.69 -31.99 -22.83
C ASN A 81 -33.93 -30.91 -21.76
N GLU A 82 -34.86 -31.22 -20.85
CA GLU A 82 -34.96 -30.56 -19.55
C GLU A 82 -33.74 -30.95 -18.69
N ASN A 83 -32.55 -30.48 -19.07
CA ASN A 83 -31.45 -30.36 -18.13
C ASN A 83 -31.59 -28.98 -17.48
N ASN A 84 -32.57 -28.88 -16.58
CA ASN A 84 -32.67 -27.77 -15.65
C ASN A 84 -31.60 -27.99 -14.55
N GLU A 85 -30.33 -28.00 -14.94
CA GLU A 85 -29.22 -27.89 -14.00
C GLU A 85 -29.38 -26.52 -13.34
N CYS A 86 -29.94 -26.51 -12.14
CA CYS A 86 -30.04 -25.32 -11.32
C CYS A 86 -28.63 -24.72 -11.21
N ALA A 87 -28.45 -23.50 -11.70
CA ALA A 87 -27.15 -22.85 -11.69
C ALA A 87 -26.56 -22.91 -10.27
N PRO A 88 -25.26 -23.19 -10.11
CA PRO A 88 -24.67 -23.32 -8.78
C PRO A 88 -24.83 -22.02 -8.02
N VAL A 89 -25.42 -22.09 -6.82
CA VAL A 89 -25.64 -20.95 -5.93
C VAL A 89 -24.31 -20.24 -5.72
N THR A 90 -24.29 -18.93 -5.96
CA THR A 90 -23.07 -18.14 -5.76
C THR A 90 -22.84 -17.87 -4.27
N PRO A 91 -21.58 -17.69 -3.82
CA PRO A 91 -21.29 -17.30 -2.43
C PRO A 91 -21.98 -16.00 -2.01
N HIS A 92 -22.17 -15.09 -2.96
CA HIS A 92 -22.89 -13.84 -2.75
C HIS A 92 -24.38 -14.07 -2.46
N GLU A 93 -25.07 -14.86 -3.30
CA GLU A 93 -26.48 -15.22 -3.08
C GLU A 93 -26.67 -16.01 -1.79
N HIS A 94 -25.76 -16.96 -1.50
CA HIS A 94 -25.77 -17.73 -0.26
C HIS A 94 -25.68 -16.81 0.96
N LEU A 95 -24.74 -15.87 0.97
CA LEU A 95 -24.62 -14.90 2.05
C LEU A 95 -25.85 -14.01 2.16
N GLU A 96 -26.41 -13.51 1.05
CA GLU A 96 -27.63 -12.70 1.08
C GLU A 96 -28.81 -13.45 1.71
N VAL A 97 -29.01 -14.73 1.36
CA VAL A 97 -30.07 -15.56 1.94
C VAL A 97 -29.84 -15.76 3.43
N LEU A 98 -28.61 -16.08 3.83
CA LEU A 98 -28.23 -16.25 5.23
C LEU A 98 -28.50 -14.99 6.05
N LEU A 99 -28.08 -13.83 5.54
CA LEU A 99 -28.25 -12.54 6.21
C LEU A 99 -29.73 -12.16 6.34
N LYS A 100 -30.51 -12.30 5.26
CA LYS A 100 -31.95 -12.01 5.28
C LYS A 100 -32.69 -12.92 6.26
N ALA A 101 -32.37 -14.21 6.29
CA ALA A 101 -32.95 -15.15 7.25
C ALA A 101 -32.66 -14.79 8.71
N ARG A 102 -31.55 -14.07 8.96
CA ARG A 102 -31.15 -13.58 10.29
C ARG A 102 -31.56 -12.14 10.57
N GLY A 103 -32.29 -11.48 9.66
CA GLY A 103 -32.80 -10.12 9.83
C GLY A 103 -31.80 -9.00 9.51
N TYR A 104 -30.70 -9.30 8.83
CA TYR A 104 -29.69 -8.31 8.42
C TYR A 104 -30.12 -7.59 7.13
N CYS A 105 -29.82 -6.29 7.06
CA CYS A 105 -29.94 -5.53 5.82
C CYS A 105 -28.83 -5.93 4.85
N THR A 106 -29.17 -6.14 3.58
CA THR A 106 -28.23 -6.47 2.49
C THR A 106 -28.22 -5.36 1.42
N GLU A 107 -28.45 -4.12 1.84
CA GLU A 107 -28.38 -2.97 0.94
C GLU A 107 -26.94 -2.80 0.42
N ARG A 108 -26.83 -2.49 -0.86
CA ARG A 108 -25.55 -2.30 -1.54
C ARG A 108 -25.25 -0.81 -1.62
N TYR A 109 -24.00 -0.45 -1.37
CA TYR A 109 -23.56 0.96 -1.44
C TYR A 109 -22.45 1.11 -2.46
N SER A 110 -22.51 2.17 -3.27
CA SER A 110 -21.44 2.46 -4.23
C SER A 110 -20.20 2.96 -3.49
N VAL A 111 -19.07 2.23 -3.58
CA VAL A 111 -17.81 2.61 -2.92
C VAL A 111 -17.40 4.04 -3.27
N LEU A 112 -17.57 4.44 -4.53
CA LEU A 112 -17.15 5.74 -5.04
C LEU A 112 -17.94 6.92 -4.45
N GLN A 113 -19.05 6.65 -3.77
CA GLN A 113 -19.90 7.64 -3.09
C GLN A 113 -19.67 7.67 -1.57
N THR A 114 -18.63 6.99 -1.07
CA THR A 114 -18.38 6.83 0.37
C THR A 114 -16.97 7.27 0.75
N ALA A 115 -16.72 7.44 2.05
CA ALA A 115 -15.38 7.77 2.57
C ALA A 115 -14.33 6.64 2.43
N PHE A 116 -14.68 5.49 1.86
CA PHE A 116 -13.71 4.48 1.45
C PHE A 116 -12.89 4.92 0.22
N PHE A 117 -13.45 5.82 -0.59
CA PHE A 117 -12.79 6.35 -1.79
C PHE A 117 -12.11 7.69 -1.49
N ASN A 118 -10.78 7.67 -1.35
CA ASN A 118 -9.97 8.86 -1.06
C ASN A 118 -8.91 9.11 -2.14
N ARG A 119 -8.53 10.37 -2.30
CA ARG A 119 -7.41 10.73 -3.19
C ARG A 119 -6.09 10.30 -2.53
N PRO A 120 -5.17 9.68 -3.28
CA PRO A 120 -3.86 9.34 -2.75
C PRO A 120 -3.12 10.57 -2.20
N THR A 121 -2.48 10.42 -1.03
CA THR A 121 -1.59 11.47 -0.51
C THR A 121 -0.27 11.50 -1.28
N PRO A 122 0.46 12.62 -1.28
CA PRO A 122 1.79 12.69 -1.90
C PRO A 122 2.75 11.62 -1.39
N LEU A 123 2.74 11.34 -0.08
CA LEU A 123 3.59 10.30 0.51
C LEU A 123 3.20 8.90 0.03
N GLN A 124 1.91 8.61 -0.12
CA GLN A 124 1.44 7.32 -0.67
C GLN A 124 1.94 7.09 -2.09
N LEU A 125 1.93 8.14 -2.93
CA LEU A 125 2.43 8.08 -4.30
C LEU A 125 3.95 7.95 -4.35
N ALA A 126 4.68 8.70 -3.52
CA ALA A 126 6.13 8.62 -3.42
C ALA A 126 6.60 7.24 -2.92
N SER A 127 5.85 6.62 -2.01
CA SER A 127 6.17 5.32 -1.41
C SER A 127 5.85 4.13 -2.32
N TYR A 128 5.34 4.34 -3.54
CA TYR A 128 4.95 3.27 -4.45
C TYR A 128 5.93 3.11 -5.61
N ASP A 129 6.56 1.94 -5.72
CA ASP A 129 7.44 1.62 -6.84
C ASP A 129 7.38 0.14 -7.24
N THR A 130 7.84 -0.14 -8.47
CA THR A 130 7.98 -1.50 -9.02
C THR A 130 8.84 -2.41 -8.15
N LYS A 131 9.88 -1.90 -7.49
CA LYS A 131 10.75 -2.69 -6.61
C LYS A 131 9.99 -3.29 -5.44
N LEU A 132 9.13 -2.51 -4.78
CA LEU A 132 8.25 -3.02 -3.70
C LEU A 132 7.26 -4.06 -4.22
N ILE A 133 6.71 -3.88 -5.42
CA ILE A 133 5.85 -4.88 -6.06
C ILE A 133 6.61 -6.20 -6.28
N GLN A 134 7.90 -6.15 -6.63
CA GLN A 134 8.73 -7.34 -6.77
C GLN A 134 8.93 -8.06 -5.43
N LEU A 135 9.16 -7.32 -4.34
CA LEU A 135 9.29 -7.90 -2.99
C LEU A 135 8.01 -8.60 -2.53
N ILE A 136 6.85 -8.00 -2.83
CA ILE A 136 5.55 -8.63 -2.56
C ILE A 136 5.43 -9.95 -3.35
N LYS A 137 5.79 -9.94 -4.63
CA LYS A 137 5.74 -11.16 -5.48
C LYS A 137 6.66 -12.26 -4.97
N SER A 138 7.83 -11.91 -4.44
CA SER A 138 8.77 -12.87 -3.84
C SER A 138 8.44 -13.26 -2.40
N GLN A 139 7.38 -12.69 -1.80
CA GLN A 139 6.98 -12.89 -0.40
C GLN A 139 8.11 -12.61 0.60
N ASP A 140 8.94 -11.61 0.30
CA ASP A 140 10.04 -11.21 1.18
C ASP A 140 9.49 -10.32 2.31
N GLU A 141 8.79 -10.95 3.26
CA GLU A 141 8.14 -10.27 4.38
C GLU A 141 9.11 -9.44 5.20
N GLN A 142 10.31 -9.97 5.45
CA GLN A 142 11.31 -9.31 6.26
C GLN A 142 11.74 -7.98 5.64
N LYS A 143 12.09 -7.97 4.34
CA LYS A 143 12.43 -6.72 3.65
C LYS A 143 11.27 -5.74 3.56
N VAL A 144 10.04 -6.24 3.38
CA VAL A 144 8.86 -5.36 3.39
C VAL A 144 8.71 -4.69 4.75
N ARG A 145 8.89 -5.42 5.86
CA ARG A 145 8.85 -4.85 7.21
C ARG A 145 9.97 -3.83 7.45
N GLU A 146 11.19 -4.13 7.02
CA GLU A 146 12.33 -3.19 7.12
C GLU A 146 12.05 -1.88 6.38
N ILE A 147 11.51 -1.96 5.16
CA ILE A 147 11.17 -0.77 4.39
C ILE A 147 10.00 0.00 5.02
N LEU A 148 8.95 -0.68 5.51
CA LEU A 148 7.86 -0.02 6.22
C LEU A 148 8.34 0.68 7.51
N ALA A 149 9.27 0.06 8.22
CA ALA A 149 9.86 0.63 9.44
C ALA A 149 10.66 1.92 9.18
N SER A 150 11.17 2.12 7.97
CA SER A 150 11.93 3.34 7.64
C SER A 150 11.08 4.59 7.55
N GLY A 151 9.74 4.49 7.57
CA GLY A 151 8.84 5.63 7.48
C GLY A 151 8.20 5.86 6.11
N ILE A 152 8.26 4.89 5.19
CA ILE A 152 7.43 4.96 3.98
C ILE A 152 5.95 4.81 4.35
N SER A 153 5.05 5.32 3.51
CA SER A 153 3.62 5.13 3.75
C SER A 153 3.24 3.64 3.67
N PRO A 154 2.58 3.07 4.71
CA PRO A 154 2.06 1.70 4.67
C PRO A 154 0.90 1.55 3.68
N ASN A 155 0.29 2.67 3.29
CA ASN A 155 -0.78 2.77 2.29
C ASN A 155 -0.26 3.14 0.89
N ALA A 156 1.03 2.88 0.60
CA ALA A 156 1.64 3.17 -0.71
C ALA A 156 0.77 2.67 -1.88
N CYS A 157 0.49 3.54 -2.85
CA CYS A 157 -0.42 3.24 -3.95
C CYS A 157 -0.02 3.98 -5.24
N ASN A 158 -0.49 3.47 -6.38
CA ASN A 158 -0.30 4.15 -7.65
C ASN A 158 -1.28 5.33 -7.84
N ILE A 159 -1.17 6.01 -8.98
CA ILE A 159 -2.08 7.12 -9.36
C ILE A 159 -3.57 6.74 -9.44
N HIS A 160 -3.88 5.45 -9.49
CA HIS A 160 -5.25 4.93 -9.51
C HIS A 160 -5.72 4.46 -8.13
N GLY A 161 -4.95 4.69 -7.06
CA GLY A 161 -5.27 4.23 -5.71
C GLY A 161 -5.11 2.73 -5.48
N GLU A 162 -4.58 1.96 -6.44
CA GLU A 162 -4.28 0.54 -6.21
C GLU A 162 -3.04 0.44 -5.30
N SER A 163 -3.30 0.18 -4.02
CA SER A 163 -2.25 0.06 -2.99
C SER A 163 -1.49 -1.27 -3.05
N LEU A 164 -0.28 -1.30 -2.49
CA LEU A 164 0.50 -2.53 -2.30
C LEU A 164 -0.28 -3.61 -1.54
N ILE A 165 -1.12 -3.23 -0.56
CA ILE A 165 -1.94 -4.17 0.19
C ILE A 165 -3.07 -4.79 -0.69
N HIS A 166 -3.60 -4.09 -1.69
CA HIS A 166 -4.51 -4.67 -2.70
C HIS A 166 -3.81 -5.83 -3.43
N LYS A 167 -2.54 -5.63 -3.82
CA LYS A 167 -1.74 -6.66 -4.47
C LYS A 167 -1.53 -7.88 -3.56
N ALA A 168 -1.18 -7.65 -2.30
CA ALA A 168 -0.99 -8.72 -1.32
C ALA A 168 -2.29 -9.52 -1.09
N CYS A 169 -3.44 -8.83 -1.01
CA CYS A 169 -4.77 -9.43 -0.90
C CYS A 169 -5.10 -10.31 -2.12
N ARG A 170 -4.89 -9.79 -3.33
CA ARG A 170 -5.12 -10.53 -4.59
C ARG A 170 -4.28 -11.80 -4.71
N LEU A 171 -3.08 -11.79 -4.15
CA LEU A 171 -2.17 -12.93 -4.13
C LEU A 171 -2.42 -13.88 -2.94
N GLY A 172 -3.27 -13.50 -1.99
CA GLY A 172 -3.55 -14.28 -0.79
C GLY A 172 -2.40 -14.34 0.21
N TYR A 173 -1.48 -13.37 0.16
CA TYR A 173 -0.26 -13.34 0.99
C TYR A 173 -0.56 -12.78 2.38
N HIS A 174 -1.25 -13.59 3.20
CA HIS A 174 -1.75 -13.20 4.52
C HIS A 174 -0.67 -12.56 5.42
N ARG A 175 0.55 -13.12 5.44
CA ARG A 175 1.64 -12.58 6.26
C ARG A 175 2.06 -11.16 5.85
N LEU A 176 2.05 -10.87 4.55
CA LEU A 176 2.32 -9.50 4.07
C LEU A 176 1.17 -8.56 4.40
N VAL A 177 -0.09 -9.00 4.23
CA VAL A 177 -1.25 -8.18 4.64
C VAL A 177 -1.16 -7.84 6.12
N ARG A 178 -0.79 -8.82 6.96
CA ARG A 178 -0.54 -8.59 8.39
C ARG A 178 0.61 -7.62 8.60
N ALA A 179 1.73 -7.76 7.90
CA ALA A 179 2.86 -6.82 8.00
C ALA A 179 2.42 -5.38 7.70
N PHE A 180 1.75 -5.12 6.57
CA PHE A 180 1.22 -3.79 6.26
C PHE A 180 0.31 -3.27 7.39
N THR A 181 -0.56 -4.13 7.90
CA THR A 181 -1.50 -3.81 8.95
C THR A 181 -0.82 -3.50 10.29
N ASP A 182 0.26 -4.22 10.64
CA ASP A 182 1.07 -3.99 11.84
C ASP A 182 1.71 -2.59 11.81
N PHE A 183 2.03 -2.08 10.62
CA PHE A 183 2.55 -0.72 10.38
C PHE A 183 1.45 0.32 10.12
N GLY A 184 0.19 0.03 10.44
CA GLY A 184 -0.88 1.01 10.37
C GLY A 184 -1.48 1.21 8.97
N ALA A 185 -1.34 0.25 8.06
CA ALA A 185 -2.09 0.27 6.80
C ALA A 185 -3.61 0.29 7.08
N ASP A 186 -4.30 1.14 6.34
CA ASP A 186 -5.74 1.30 6.40
C ASP A 186 -6.41 0.25 5.53
N LEU A 187 -7.35 -0.49 6.12
CA LEU A 187 -8.10 -1.53 5.41
C LEU A 187 -9.36 -0.99 4.74
N ALA A 188 -9.81 0.21 5.12
CA ALA A 188 -11.00 0.86 4.59
C ALA A 188 -10.66 1.75 3.38
N ILE A 189 -9.91 1.22 2.43
CA ILE A 189 -9.50 1.92 1.21
C ILE A 189 -10.08 1.26 -0.03
N SER A 190 -10.19 2.03 -1.11
CA SER A 190 -10.52 1.53 -2.44
C SER A 190 -9.64 2.16 -3.52
N ASP A 191 -9.54 1.49 -4.66
CA ASP A 191 -8.97 2.07 -5.86
C ASP A 191 -9.97 2.96 -6.63
N ALA A 192 -9.53 3.54 -7.75
CA ALA A 192 -10.32 4.40 -8.64
C ALA A 192 -11.47 3.68 -9.35
N GLN A 193 -11.52 2.35 -9.31
CA GLN A 193 -12.63 1.54 -9.81
C GLN A 193 -13.61 1.20 -8.69
N GLY A 194 -13.37 1.67 -7.46
CA GLY A 194 -14.17 1.30 -6.29
C GLY A 194 -13.88 -0.12 -5.82
N ARG A 195 -12.78 -0.76 -6.24
CA ARG A 195 -12.40 -2.06 -5.72
C ARG A 195 -11.77 -1.88 -4.35
N THR A 196 -12.33 -2.54 -3.35
CA THR A 196 -11.82 -2.61 -1.98
C THR A 196 -10.87 -3.79 -1.81
N LEU A 197 -10.23 -3.91 -0.65
CA LEU A 197 -9.35 -5.05 -0.36
C LEU A 197 -10.06 -6.40 -0.49
N LEU A 198 -11.34 -6.48 -0.09
CA LEU A 198 -12.13 -7.71 -0.21
C LEU A 198 -12.40 -8.10 -1.67
N HIS A 199 -12.58 -7.14 -2.58
CA HIS A 199 -12.72 -7.44 -4.00
C HIS A 199 -11.50 -8.20 -4.51
N ASP A 200 -10.31 -7.74 -4.13
CA ASP A 200 -9.06 -8.38 -4.51
C ASP A 200 -8.85 -9.73 -3.82
N THR A 201 -9.18 -9.85 -2.53
CA THR A 201 -9.14 -11.14 -1.81
C THR A 201 -10.05 -12.19 -2.47
N CYS A 202 -11.26 -11.80 -2.90
CA CYS A 202 -12.22 -12.70 -3.52
C CYS A 202 -11.86 -13.07 -4.97
N TRP A 203 -11.22 -12.16 -5.71
CA TRP A 203 -10.71 -12.42 -7.06
C TRP A 203 -9.48 -13.35 -7.11
N GLY A 204 -8.79 -13.50 -5.98
CA GLY A 204 -7.55 -14.25 -5.87
C GLY A 204 -7.60 -15.65 -6.48
N ALA A 205 -6.46 -16.10 -7.02
CA ALA A 205 -6.37 -17.41 -7.68
C ALA A 205 -6.60 -18.59 -6.72
N ARG A 206 -6.44 -18.38 -5.41
CA ARG A 206 -6.77 -19.34 -4.36
C ARG A 206 -7.50 -18.59 -3.24
N PRO A 207 -8.51 -19.20 -2.60
CA PRO A 207 -9.20 -18.57 -1.48
C PRO A 207 -8.23 -18.37 -0.32
N SER A 208 -8.10 -17.12 0.15
CA SER A 208 -7.29 -16.77 1.33
C SER A 208 -8.21 -16.38 2.48
N PHE A 209 -8.81 -17.40 3.11
CA PHE A 209 -9.79 -17.19 4.18
C PHE A 209 -9.20 -16.42 5.37
N GLN A 210 -7.93 -16.66 5.74
CA GLN A 210 -7.25 -15.91 6.81
C GLN A 210 -7.16 -14.41 6.52
N THR A 211 -6.86 -14.04 5.27
CA THR A 211 -6.84 -12.63 4.84
C THR A 211 -8.24 -12.05 4.86
N PHE A 212 -9.22 -12.81 4.37
CA PHE A 212 -10.62 -12.41 4.40
C PHE A 212 -11.11 -12.18 5.84
N SER A 213 -10.87 -13.12 6.77
CA SER A 213 -11.25 -12.97 8.19
C SER A 213 -10.61 -11.72 8.80
N LEU A 214 -9.31 -11.48 8.56
CA LEU A 214 -8.61 -10.32 9.09
C LEU A 214 -9.26 -9.01 8.65
N ILE A 215 -9.67 -8.91 7.39
CA ILE A 215 -10.32 -7.70 6.87
C ILE A 215 -11.74 -7.57 7.42
N VAL A 216 -12.54 -8.64 7.41
CA VAL A 216 -13.93 -8.63 7.93
C VAL A 216 -13.98 -8.37 9.44
N ASP A 217 -13.00 -8.87 10.21
CA ASP A 217 -12.85 -8.59 11.64
C ASP A 217 -12.74 -7.08 11.94
N ARG A 218 -12.19 -6.30 10.99
CA ARG A 218 -11.98 -4.86 11.16
C ARG A 218 -12.95 -3.98 10.37
N GLN A 219 -13.40 -4.44 9.22
CA GLN A 219 -14.17 -3.70 8.23
C GLN A 219 -15.21 -4.63 7.56
N PRO A 220 -16.23 -5.09 8.31
CA PRO A 220 -17.25 -6.00 7.78
C PRO A 220 -18.11 -5.35 6.69
N GLU A 221 -18.19 -4.01 6.65
CA GLU A 221 -19.04 -3.29 5.69
C GLU A 221 -18.55 -3.41 4.26
N LEU A 222 -17.26 -3.67 4.06
CA LEU A 222 -16.65 -3.84 2.74
C LEU A 222 -17.33 -4.95 1.90
N LEU A 223 -18.02 -5.90 2.54
CA LEU A 223 -18.77 -6.96 1.88
C LEU A 223 -19.97 -6.47 1.08
N PHE A 224 -20.52 -5.32 1.45
CA PHE A 224 -21.74 -4.75 0.86
C PHE A 224 -21.45 -3.56 -0.05
N LEU A 225 -20.17 -3.22 -0.22
CA LEU A 225 -19.79 -2.13 -1.09
C LEU A 225 -19.58 -2.64 -2.52
N ALA A 226 -20.26 -1.99 -3.45
CA ALA A 226 -20.20 -2.27 -4.86
C ALA A 226 -19.16 -1.37 -5.56
N ASP A 227 -18.36 -1.97 -6.43
CA ASP A 227 -17.43 -1.25 -7.28
C ASP A 227 -18.15 -0.48 -8.40
N CYS A 228 -17.40 0.13 -9.32
CA CYS A 228 -17.97 0.90 -10.44
C CYS A 228 -18.80 0.05 -11.43
N ARG A 229 -18.72 -1.28 -11.36
CA ARG A 229 -19.56 -2.22 -12.14
C ARG A 229 -20.84 -2.61 -11.39
N GLY A 230 -21.04 -2.11 -10.18
CA GLY A 230 -22.14 -2.51 -9.31
C GLY A 230 -21.90 -3.86 -8.63
N ALA A 231 -20.68 -4.41 -8.71
CA ALA A 231 -20.38 -5.73 -8.21
C ALA A 231 -19.80 -5.71 -6.80
N CYS A 232 -20.28 -6.57 -5.91
CA CYS A 232 -19.77 -6.73 -4.54
C CYS A 232 -18.58 -7.72 -4.50
N PRO A 233 -17.77 -7.76 -3.43
CA PRO A 233 -16.58 -8.62 -3.37
C PRO A 233 -16.83 -10.10 -3.68
N LEU A 234 -17.87 -10.70 -3.09
CA LEU A 234 -18.15 -12.13 -3.25
C LEU A 234 -18.57 -12.51 -4.68
N GLU A 235 -19.02 -11.56 -5.49
CA GLU A 235 -19.33 -11.77 -6.91
C GLU A 235 -18.06 -11.94 -7.77
N TYR A 236 -16.86 -11.64 -7.24
CA TYR A 236 -15.56 -11.91 -7.88
C TYR A 236 -15.02 -13.32 -7.61
N VAL A 237 -15.68 -14.09 -6.74
CA VAL A 237 -15.26 -15.46 -6.45
C VAL A 237 -15.36 -16.29 -7.71
N ARG A 238 -14.33 -17.10 -7.99
CA ARG A 238 -14.32 -18.02 -9.13
C ARG A 238 -15.29 -19.18 -8.88
N LYS A 239 -16.01 -19.61 -9.91
CA LYS A 239 -16.97 -20.73 -9.86
C LYS A 239 -16.38 -21.99 -9.22
N ASP A 240 -15.15 -22.34 -9.58
CA ASP A 240 -14.43 -23.51 -9.04
C ASP A 240 -14.22 -23.47 -7.52
N HIS A 241 -14.41 -22.30 -6.89
CA HIS A 241 -14.24 -22.10 -5.45
C HIS A 241 -15.54 -21.89 -4.68
N TYR A 242 -16.72 -21.93 -5.34
CA TYR A 242 -18.00 -21.62 -4.70
C TYR A 242 -18.25 -22.49 -3.46
N VAL A 243 -18.02 -23.80 -3.57
CA VAL A 243 -18.24 -24.76 -2.47
C VAL A 243 -17.39 -24.39 -1.25
N PHE A 244 -16.09 -24.11 -1.44
CA PHE A 244 -15.19 -23.75 -0.33
C PHE A 244 -15.59 -22.43 0.33
N TRP A 245 -16.03 -21.44 -0.45
CA TRP A 245 -16.47 -20.16 0.08
C TRP A 245 -17.79 -20.27 0.85
N ILE A 246 -18.75 -21.03 0.33
CA ILE A 246 -20.04 -21.27 1.00
C ILE A 246 -19.80 -21.99 2.32
N GLU A 247 -19.01 -23.07 2.31
CA GLU A 247 -18.66 -23.81 3.53
C GLU A 247 -17.97 -22.92 4.56
N TYR A 248 -17.01 -22.09 4.12
CA TYR A 248 -16.35 -21.14 5.01
C TYR A 248 -17.31 -20.08 5.56
N LEU A 249 -18.21 -19.52 4.73
CA LEU A 249 -19.21 -18.55 5.16
C LEU A 249 -20.13 -19.14 6.23
N ASP A 250 -20.57 -20.40 6.08
CA ASP A 250 -21.37 -21.10 7.08
C ASP A 250 -20.62 -21.26 8.40
N GLN A 251 -19.32 -21.58 8.36
CA GLN A 251 -18.49 -21.73 9.56
C GLN A 251 -18.32 -20.40 10.33
N ILE A 252 -18.26 -19.27 9.62
CA ILE A 252 -18.06 -17.96 10.24
C ILE A 252 -19.36 -17.20 10.50
N ALA A 253 -20.49 -17.73 10.03
CA ALA A 253 -21.77 -17.03 10.05
C ALA A 253 -22.16 -16.59 11.46
N ASP A 254 -22.03 -17.48 12.45
CA ASP A 254 -22.41 -17.19 13.84
C ASP A 254 -21.45 -16.21 14.53
N LYS A 255 -20.20 -16.14 14.06
CA LYS A 255 -19.20 -15.20 14.57
C LYS A 255 -19.53 -13.76 14.14
N TYR A 256 -19.84 -13.55 12.86
CA TYR A 256 -19.99 -12.21 12.28
C TYR A 256 -21.44 -11.74 12.18
N TRP A 257 -22.37 -12.67 12.01
CA TRP A 257 -23.80 -12.39 11.82
C TRP A 257 -24.65 -13.29 12.73
N PRO A 258 -24.51 -13.18 14.06
CA PRO A 258 -25.32 -13.97 14.99
C PRO A 258 -26.82 -13.74 14.75
N SER A 259 -27.67 -14.71 15.10
CA SER A 259 -29.12 -14.54 15.00
C SER A 259 -29.59 -13.50 16.04
N THR A 260 -29.53 -12.22 15.69
CA THR A 260 -29.96 -11.11 16.54
C THR A 260 -31.03 -10.30 15.83
N GLN A 261 -32.12 -9.96 16.51
CA GLN A 261 -33.17 -9.07 15.98
C GLN A 261 -32.73 -7.59 15.84
N SER A 262 -31.47 -7.30 16.13
CA SER A 262 -30.88 -5.97 16.01
C SER A 262 -30.41 -5.78 14.58
N THR A 263 -30.91 -4.74 13.91
CA THR A 263 -30.40 -4.36 12.60
C THR A 263 -28.91 -4.04 12.69
N PRO A 264 -28.06 -4.56 11.79
CA PRO A 264 -26.65 -4.18 11.75
C PRO A 264 -26.55 -2.67 11.56
N LYS A 265 -25.81 -2.01 12.47
CA LYS A 265 -25.64 -0.56 12.43
C LYS A 265 -24.71 -0.22 11.26
N LEU A 266 -25.21 0.56 10.32
CA LEU A 266 -24.40 1.05 9.21
C LEU A 266 -23.18 1.81 9.72
N SER A 267 -22.00 1.52 9.19
CA SER A 267 -20.81 2.30 9.48
C SER A 267 -21.02 3.76 9.09
N TYR A 268 -20.48 4.65 9.93
CA TYR A 268 -20.46 6.08 9.66
C TYR A 268 -19.75 6.41 8.34
N LEU A 269 -18.75 5.61 7.93
CA LEU A 269 -17.97 5.83 6.70
C LEU A 269 -18.81 5.71 5.41
N VAL A 270 -19.85 4.87 5.42
CA VAL A 270 -20.76 4.72 4.27
C VAL A 270 -21.60 5.99 4.07
N LYS A 271 -21.82 6.77 5.13
CA LYS A 271 -22.62 8.00 5.09
C LYS A 271 -21.79 9.25 4.83
N GLN A 272 -20.47 9.12 4.79
CA GLN A 272 -19.56 10.23 4.54
C GLN A 272 -19.26 10.35 3.05
N GLU A 273 -19.10 11.59 2.61
CA GLU A 273 -18.74 11.91 1.23
C GLU A 273 -17.37 11.32 0.85
N PRO A 274 -17.14 11.00 -0.44
CA PRO A 274 -15.83 10.59 -0.92
C PRO A 274 -14.80 11.69 -0.67
N HIS A 275 -13.54 11.29 -0.48
CA HIS A 275 -12.40 12.17 -0.22
C HIS A 275 -12.48 12.97 1.08
N SER A 276 -13.43 12.67 1.97
CA SER A 276 -13.58 13.35 3.25
C SER A 276 -12.63 12.83 4.33
N ARG A 277 -12.07 11.62 4.15
CA ARG A 277 -11.23 10.98 5.16
C ARG A 277 -9.75 11.27 4.91
N GLN A 278 -9.08 11.76 5.94
CA GLN A 278 -7.63 11.85 5.97
C GLN A 278 -7.05 10.48 6.34
N ILE A 279 -6.35 9.84 5.40
CA ILE A 279 -5.61 8.61 5.70
C ILE A 279 -4.32 9.02 6.39
N GLY A 280 -4.16 8.61 7.65
CA GLY A 280 -2.99 8.95 8.47
C GLY A 280 -1.68 8.47 7.87
N GLU A 281 -0.65 9.29 8.03
CA GLU A 281 0.75 8.96 7.70
C GLU A 281 1.45 8.37 8.94
N PRO A 282 2.50 7.54 8.77
CA PRO A 282 3.22 6.97 9.90
C PRO A 282 3.88 8.08 10.73
N GLY A 283 3.98 7.89 12.05
CA GLY A 283 4.54 8.91 12.95
C GLY A 283 6.01 9.26 12.66
N ASN A 284 6.74 8.37 11.99
CA ASN A 284 8.10 8.56 11.51
C ASN A 284 8.16 8.75 9.98
N ALA A 285 7.16 9.39 9.38
CA ALA A 285 7.07 9.57 7.94
C ALA A 285 8.33 10.23 7.34
N LEU A 286 8.88 9.60 6.30
CA LEU A 286 9.99 10.17 5.53
C LEU A 286 9.51 11.35 4.68
N SER A 287 10.44 12.26 4.35
CA SER A 287 10.22 13.24 3.31
C SER A 287 9.88 12.55 1.97
N LEU A 288 9.14 13.25 1.09
CA LEU A 288 8.69 12.68 -0.18
C LEU A 288 9.86 12.18 -1.04
N GLU A 289 10.99 12.87 -1.00
CA GLU A 289 12.20 12.49 -1.75
C GLU A 289 12.85 11.23 -1.16
N LEU A 290 13.06 11.18 0.15
CA LEU A 290 13.61 9.99 0.82
C LEU A 290 12.70 8.77 0.63
N ALA A 291 11.38 8.93 0.78
CA ALA A 291 10.41 7.87 0.56
C ALA A 291 10.49 7.31 -0.87
N ALA A 292 10.60 8.17 -1.88
CA ALA A 292 10.75 7.74 -3.27
C ALA A 292 12.10 7.02 -3.54
N MET A 293 13.18 7.47 -2.91
CA MET A 293 14.48 6.80 -3.02
C MET A 293 14.49 5.42 -2.36
N VAL A 294 13.87 5.28 -1.19
CA VAL A 294 13.71 3.97 -0.52
C VAL A 294 12.79 3.05 -1.33
N ALA A 295 11.63 3.55 -1.77
CA ALA A 295 10.67 2.76 -2.54
C ALA A 295 11.29 2.22 -3.84
N SER A 296 12.08 3.05 -4.54
CA SER A 296 12.81 2.64 -5.75
C SER A 296 14.05 1.77 -5.50
N GLY A 297 14.45 1.60 -4.24
CA GLY A 297 15.63 0.85 -3.83
C GLY A 297 16.96 1.53 -4.15
N ARG A 298 16.95 2.85 -4.36
CA ARG A 298 18.17 3.67 -4.54
C ARG A 298 18.83 4.03 -3.21
N LEU A 299 18.08 3.97 -2.12
CA LEU A 299 18.52 4.24 -0.76
C LEU A 299 18.06 3.09 0.13
N SER A 300 18.90 2.62 1.04
CA SER A 300 18.50 1.59 1.99
C SER A 300 17.60 2.17 3.11
N PRO A 301 16.75 1.33 3.74
CA PRO A 301 15.95 1.74 4.89
C PRO A 301 16.78 2.39 6.02
N GLU A 302 17.94 1.81 6.33
CA GLU A 302 18.83 2.27 7.40
C GLU A 302 19.44 3.65 7.08
N GLU A 303 19.94 3.84 5.86
CA GLU A 303 20.48 5.13 5.40
C GLU A 303 19.40 6.22 5.40
N ALA A 304 18.18 5.89 4.97
CA ALA A 304 17.07 6.83 4.96
C ALA A 304 16.68 7.29 6.37
N THR A 305 16.64 6.37 7.34
CA THR A 305 16.37 6.71 8.74
C THR A 305 17.51 7.53 9.36
N TYR A 306 18.77 7.30 8.97
CA TYR A 306 19.89 8.13 9.41
C TYR A 306 19.78 9.56 8.87
N LEU A 307 19.51 9.73 7.58
CA LEU A 307 19.35 11.05 6.95
C LEU A 307 18.16 11.81 7.53
N ALA A 308 17.03 11.13 7.78
CA ALA A 308 15.85 11.77 8.36
C ALA A 308 16.07 12.33 9.78
N LYS A 309 17.02 11.78 10.55
CA LYS A 309 17.39 12.30 11.87
C LYS A 309 18.34 13.49 11.81
N GLY A 310 19.23 13.54 10.82
CA GLY A 310 20.16 14.65 10.63
C GLY A 310 19.45 15.98 10.37
N ASP A 311 18.32 15.93 9.66
CA ASP A 311 17.49 17.11 9.38
C ASP A 311 16.84 17.71 10.66
N GLU A 312 16.69 16.93 11.74
CA GLU A 312 16.13 17.41 13.01
C GLU A 312 17.17 18.15 13.86
N GLU A 313 18.45 17.74 13.84
CA GLU A 313 19.51 18.34 14.67
C GLU A 313 20.00 19.70 14.13
N ASP A 314 20.02 19.91 12.81
CA ASP A 314 20.40 21.20 12.19
C ASP A 314 19.36 22.32 12.42
N SER A 315 18.17 21.98 12.92
CA SER A 315 17.10 22.95 13.20
C SER A 315 17.16 23.58 14.61
N VAL A 316 18.11 23.16 15.47
CA VAL A 316 18.23 23.62 16.86
C VAL A 316 19.43 24.56 17.10
N SER A 317 20.35 24.77 16.15
CA SER A 317 21.55 25.62 16.35
C SER A 317 21.39 27.06 15.86
N GLY A 318 20.28 27.71 16.22
CA GLY A 318 19.98 29.11 15.88
C GLY A 318 19.81 30.01 17.11
N GLU A 319 20.54 29.76 18.20
CA GLU A 319 20.71 30.78 19.24
C GLU A 319 21.87 31.70 18.80
N GLU A 320 21.49 32.90 18.36
CA GLU A 320 22.40 33.99 18.04
C GLU A 320 23.16 34.41 19.30
N ASP A 321 24.42 33.95 19.44
CA ASP A 321 25.40 34.58 20.32
C ASP A 321 25.66 36.00 19.80
N SER A 322 24.91 36.95 20.36
CA SER A 322 25.08 38.37 20.15
C SER A 322 26.37 38.82 20.84
N LEU A 323 27.47 38.75 20.09
CA LEU A 323 28.70 39.47 20.40
C LEU A 323 28.43 40.97 20.30
N SER A 324 28.17 41.60 21.44
CA SER A 324 28.19 43.06 21.56
C SER A 324 29.65 43.53 21.57
N ASP A 325 30.06 44.16 20.48
CA ASP A 325 31.21 45.05 20.44
C ASP A 325 30.93 46.25 21.35
N ASP A 326 31.53 46.27 22.54
CA ASP A 326 31.66 47.49 23.35
C ASP A 326 33.09 48.02 23.24
N ASP A 327 33.16 49.23 22.70
CA ASP A 327 34.33 50.01 22.37
C ASP A 327 34.78 50.89 23.56
N GLU A 328 36.10 50.97 23.72
CA GLU A 328 36.95 52.02 24.29
C GLU A 328 36.79 52.66 25.70
N SER A 329 37.99 52.84 26.29
CA SER A 329 38.43 53.82 27.31
C SER A 329 38.14 53.46 28.78
N THR A 330 39.08 53.50 29.73
CA THR A 330 40.08 54.55 29.98
C THR A 330 41.16 54.01 30.93
N TRP A 331 42.41 54.38 30.69
CA TRP A 331 43.52 54.22 31.65
C TRP A 331 43.28 55.05 32.91
N ASN A 332 43.52 54.49 34.08
CA ASN A 332 44.06 55.21 35.24
C ASN A 332 44.72 54.19 36.18
N GLU A 333 46.04 54.26 36.25
CA GLU A 333 46.81 53.84 37.42
C GLU A 333 46.49 54.82 38.55
N GLU A 334 46.31 54.32 39.78
CA GLU A 334 46.91 54.90 40.98
C GLU A 334 46.62 54.03 42.21
N ASP A 335 47.71 53.78 42.91
CA ASP A 335 47.93 53.22 44.24
C ASP A 335 46.84 53.51 45.31
N ASN A 336 46.67 52.58 46.26
CA ASN A 336 46.96 52.82 47.69
C ASN A 336 46.51 51.63 48.56
N GLU A 337 47.52 50.98 49.13
CA GLU A 337 47.71 50.60 50.55
C GLU A 337 46.51 50.49 51.53
N ASP A 338 46.57 49.35 52.25
CA ASP A 338 46.40 49.18 53.69
C ASP A 338 45.03 48.92 54.36
N ASP A 339 45.18 48.12 55.43
CA ASP A 339 44.30 47.91 56.59
C ASP A 339 43.12 46.93 56.46
N GLU A 340 42.76 46.11 57.45
CA GLU A 340 43.37 45.62 58.69
C GLU A 340 42.41 44.50 59.19
N LEU A 341 42.95 43.68 60.08
CA LEU A 341 42.40 42.59 60.90
C LEU A 341 40.97 42.76 61.47
N LEU A 342 40.30 41.61 61.71
CA LEU A 342 39.56 41.17 62.93
C LEU A 342 38.46 40.16 62.52
N ALA A 343 38.57 38.85 62.75
CA ALA A 343 38.46 38.10 64.02
C ALA A 343 37.06 38.13 64.67
N ASP A 344 36.66 36.92 65.10
CA ASP A 344 35.67 36.58 66.13
C ASP A 344 34.18 36.60 65.77
N LEU A 345 33.30 35.73 66.28
CA LEU A 345 33.33 34.46 67.03
C LEU A 345 31.84 34.10 67.24
N CYS A 346 31.51 32.81 67.29
CA CYS A 346 30.35 32.23 67.99
C CYS A 346 28.92 32.66 67.53
N GLY A 347 27.93 31.78 67.40
CA GLY A 347 27.82 30.38 67.74
C GLY A 347 26.33 29.99 67.81
N ILE A 348 26.15 28.67 67.95
CA ILE A 348 25.13 27.94 68.73
C ILE A 348 23.64 27.95 68.33
N HIS A 349 23.20 26.73 67.96
CA HIS A 349 22.00 25.99 68.40
C HIS A 349 20.60 26.56 68.01
N SER A 350 19.53 25.80 67.78
CA SER A 350 19.24 24.38 67.96
C SER A 350 17.99 24.01 67.15
N LEU A 351 18.01 22.79 66.62
CA LEU A 351 16.97 21.77 66.46
C LEU A 351 15.48 22.03 66.80
N SER A 352 14.67 21.19 66.14
CA SER A 352 13.34 20.64 66.51
C SER A 352 12.13 21.45 66.03
N SER A 353 11.02 20.89 65.55
CA SER A 353 10.56 19.51 65.38
C SER A 353 9.29 19.50 64.49
N ILE A 354 9.08 18.38 63.80
CA ILE A 354 7.82 17.82 63.23
C ILE A 354 6.77 17.70 64.38
N PRO A 355 5.41 17.78 64.23
CA PRO A 355 4.53 16.95 63.37
C PRO A 355 3.26 17.69 62.82
N VAL A 356 2.33 17.13 62.03
CA VAL A 356 1.77 15.77 61.83
C VAL A 356 1.45 15.56 60.35
#